data_AF-A0A918JW34-F1
#
_entry.id   AF-A0A918JW34-F1
#
_cell.length_a   1.000
_cell.length_b   1.000
_cell.length_c   1.000
_cell.angle_alpha   90.00
_cell.angle_beta   90.00
_cell.angle_gamma   90.00
#
_symmetry.space_group_name_H-M   'P 1'
#
loop_
_entity.id
_entity.type
_entity.pdbx_description
1 polymer ?
#
loop_
_entity_poly.entity_id
_entity_poly.type
_entity_poly.pdbx_seq_one_letter_code
_entity_poly.pdbx_strand_id
1 'polypeptide(L)'
;MPLGMKSTKTELSHQEDNQEIKTKNKGLTLFFIEKVGFLFILLSGLMPFVHSFVEREILTEKFFGYPSIQAFLYSLGVHLSILFLVIGVLLIISVVNSPARYKIVQNYLRYSLISPFISSIFYLSWVFIPDVDYNLLAYIFLSLFICSISLIIFYQILRYINTLKLINKHRENVLKDGLSYLKSKLTR
;
A
#
# COMPACT_ATOMS: atom_id res chain seq x y z
N MET A 1 -46.41 33.76 32.73
CA MET A 1 -45.02 33.31 32.99
C MET A 1 -44.63 32.32 31.89
N PRO A 2 -43.77 32.67 30.93
CA PRO A 2 -43.23 31.70 29.99
C PRO A 2 -41.89 31.14 30.52
N LEU A 3 -41.86 29.83 30.75
CA LEU A 3 -40.66 29.06 31.06
C LEU A 3 -40.23 28.31 29.79
N GLY A 4 -38.92 28.33 29.51
CA GLY A 4 -38.28 27.24 28.77
C GLY A 4 -38.02 27.47 27.28
N MET A 5 -37.14 28.41 26.94
CA MET A 5 -36.50 28.44 25.62
C MET A 5 -35.09 29.04 25.70
N LYS A 6 -34.18 28.36 26.42
CA LYS A 6 -32.76 28.78 26.52
C LYS A 6 -31.73 27.63 26.43
N SER A 7 -32.15 26.37 26.43
CA SER A 7 -31.25 25.20 26.49
C SER A 7 -30.68 24.76 25.14
N THR A 8 -31.41 25.00 24.03
CA THR A 8 -31.07 24.41 22.72
C THR A 8 -29.92 25.10 21.98
N LYS A 9 -29.67 26.39 22.22
CA LYS A 9 -28.61 27.13 21.50
C LYS A 9 -27.20 26.74 21.94
N THR A 10 -27.01 26.45 23.22
CA THR A 10 -25.68 26.13 23.77
C THR A 10 -25.24 24.71 23.37
N GLU A 11 -26.17 23.74 23.34
CA GLU A 11 -25.90 22.37 22.88
C GLU A 11 -25.58 22.29 21.39
N LEU A 12 -26.30 23.05 20.55
CA LEU A 12 -26.00 23.17 19.11
C LEU A 12 -24.61 23.79 18.86
N SER A 13 -24.23 24.84 19.60
CA SER A 13 -22.88 25.43 19.46
C SER A 13 -21.76 24.48 19.88
N HIS A 14 -21.97 23.70 20.95
CA HIS A 14 -20.99 22.70 21.39
C HIS A 14 -20.91 21.49 20.45
N GLN A 15 -21.98 21.14 19.73
CA GLN A 15 -21.92 20.10 18.70
C GLN A 15 -21.20 20.57 17.44
N GLU A 16 -21.41 21.81 17.02
CA GLU A 16 -20.72 22.41 15.87
C GLU A 16 -19.22 22.58 16.15
N ASP A 17 -18.83 23.11 17.32
CA ASP A 17 -17.42 23.24 17.72
C ASP A 17 -16.72 21.87 17.79
N ASN A 18 -17.38 20.86 18.37
CA ASN A 18 -16.82 19.51 18.44
C ASN A 18 -16.69 18.84 17.06
N GLN A 19 -17.62 19.11 16.14
CA GLN A 19 -17.51 18.63 14.76
C GLN A 19 -16.37 19.34 14.02
N GLU A 20 -16.22 20.64 14.18
CA GLU A 20 -15.17 21.41 13.52
C GLU A 20 -13.77 21.01 14.01
N ILE A 21 -13.60 20.85 15.33
CA ILE A 21 -12.37 20.33 15.95
C ILE A 21 -12.05 18.92 15.46
N LYS A 22 -13.05 18.03 15.38
CA LYS A 22 -12.86 16.65 14.91
C LYS A 22 -12.48 16.59 13.43
N THR A 23 -13.03 17.49 12.62
CA THR A 23 -12.72 17.59 11.18
C THR A 23 -11.31 18.14 10.95
N LYS A 24 -10.91 19.16 11.72
CA LYS A 24 -9.56 19.73 11.71
C LYS A 24 -8.50 18.73 12.16
N ASN A 25 -8.75 17.98 13.24
CA ASN A 25 -7.87 16.90 13.70
C ASN A 25 -7.75 15.78 12.66
N LYS A 26 -8.85 15.39 12.02
CA LYS A 26 -8.81 14.38 10.95
C LYS A 26 -7.95 14.83 9.77
N GLY A 27 -8.02 16.11 9.37
CA GLY A 27 -7.16 16.68 8.33
C GLY A 27 -5.67 16.65 8.71
N LEU A 28 -5.33 17.01 9.94
CA LEU A 28 -3.96 16.93 10.47
C LEU A 28 -3.43 15.49 10.52
N THR A 29 -4.24 14.53 10.99
CA THR A 29 -3.86 13.11 11.02
C THR A 29 -3.60 12.57 9.61
N LEU A 30 -4.47 12.91 8.64
CA LEU A 30 -4.31 12.50 7.24
C LEU A 30 -3.02 13.07 6.62
N PHE A 31 -2.75 14.37 6.84
CA PHE A 31 -1.51 15.00 6.39
C PHE A 31 -0.27 14.34 7.00
N PHE A 32 -0.30 14.01 8.30
CA PHE A 32 0.81 13.33 8.96
C PHE A 32 1.06 11.93 8.38
N ILE A 33 0.00 11.14 8.18
CA ILE A 33 0.09 9.80 7.58
C ILE A 33 0.71 9.86 6.18
N GLU A 34 0.33 10.85 5.37
CA GLU A 34 0.88 11.05 4.04
C GLU A 34 2.39 11.33 4.09
N LYS A 35 2.85 12.23 4.98
CA LYS A 35 4.28 12.55 5.14
C LYS A 35 5.09 11.36 5.63
N VAL A 36 4.56 10.58 6.57
CA VAL A 36 5.19 9.34 7.02
C VAL A 36 5.28 8.34 5.85
N GLY A 37 4.24 8.24 5.02
CA GLY A 37 4.25 7.42 3.82
C GLY A 37 5.37 7.79 2.84
N PHE A 38 5.50 9.08 2.52
CA PHE A 38 6.60 9.58 1.67
C PHE A 38 7.98 9.34 2.27
N LEU A 39 8.13 9.54 3.58
CA LEU A 39 9.39 9.27 4.27
C LEU A 39 9.81 7.80 4.10
N PHE A 40 8.89 6.85 4.27
CA PHE A 40 9.18 5.44 4.05
C PHE A 40 9.57 5.13 2.60
N ILE A 41 8.93 5.75 1.61
CA ILE A 41 9.32 5.58 0.21
C ILE A 41 10.74 6.13 -0.03
N LEU A 42 11.08 7.29 0.52
CA LEU A 42 12.43 7.84 0.40
C LEU A 42 13.47 6.94 1.06
N LEU A 43 13.22 6.50 2.30
CA LEU A 43 14.09 5.57 3.00
C LEU A 43 14.25 4.26 2.21
N SER A 44 13.19 3.75 1.59
CA SER A 44 13.26 2.52 0.79
C SER A 44 14.30 2.58 -0.32
N GLY A 45 14.52 3.73 -0.94
CA GLY A 45 15.54 3.91 -1.97
C GLY A 45 16.98 3.92 -1.41
N LEU A 46 17.15 4.26 -0.13
CA LEU A 46 18.45 4.34 0.53
C LEU A 46 18.87 3.02 1.19
N MET A 47 17.92 2.24 1.72
CA MET A 47 18.21 1.01 2.47
C MET A 47 19.13 0.02 1.73
N PRO A 48 18.99 -0.23 0.41
CA PRO A 48 19.88 -1.15 -0.31
C PRO A 48 21.35 -0.71 -0.34
N PHE A 49 21.65 0.56 -0.06
CA PHE A 49 23.00 1.11 -0.11
C PHE A 49 23.64 1.26 1.27
N VAL A 50 22.95 0.93 2.37
CA VAL A 50 23.49 1.07 3.73
C VAL A 50 24.80 0.29 3.91
N HIS A 51 24.93 -0.86 3.25
CA HIS A 51 26.17 -1.65 3.27
C HIS A 51 27.38 -0.92 2.64
N SER A 52 27.18 0.09 1.81
CA SER A 52 28.26 0.82 1.14
C SER A 52 29.07 1.71 2.09
N PHE A 53 28.49 2.05 3.24
CA PHE A 53 29.17 2.83 4.29
C PHE A 53 30.05 1.99 5.21
N VAL A 54 30.05 0.66 5.03
CA VAL A 54 30.82 -0.28 5.86
C VAL A 54 31.83 -1.00 4.98
N GLU A 55 33.09 -0.99 5.42
CA GLU A 55 34.17 -1.69 4.73
C GLU A 55 33.96 -3.21 4.77
N ARG A 56 34.50 -3.87 3.74
CA ARG A 56 34.37 -5.33 3.61
C ARG A 56 35.41 -6.02 4.49
N GLU A 57 35.03 -6.31 5.73
CA GLU A 57 35.84 -7.13 6.63
C GLU A 57 35.25 -8.54 6.73
N ILE A 58 36.07 -9.56 6.44
CA ILE A 58 35.68 -10.96 6.63
C ILE A 58 35.86 -11.28 8.11
N LEU A 59 34.77 -11.63 8.78
CA LEU A 59 34.78 -11.98 10.19
C LEU A 59 35.22 -13.44 10.38
N THR A 60 36.06 -13.68 11.38
CA THR A 60 36.45 -15.04 11.81
C THR A 60 35.26 -15.81 12.40
N GLU A 61 34.38 -15.11 13.11
CA GLU A 61 33.10 -15.64 13.58
C GLU A 61 31.96 -15.01 12.78
N LYS A 62 31.06 -15.84 12.23
CA LYS A 62 29.95 -15.36 11.41
C LYS A 62 29.01 -14.47 12.24
N PHE A 63 28.60 -13.33 11.69
CA PHE A 63 27.60 -12.44 12.28
C PHE A 63 26.21 -12.80 11.75
N PHE A 64 25.35 -13.39 12.59
CA PHE A 64 24.03 -13.91 12.17
C PHE A 64 24.11 -14.81 10.92
N GLY A 65 25.14 -15.65 10.81
CA GLY A 65 25.35 -16.55 9.67
C GLY A 65 26.03 -15.89 8.46
N TYR A 66 26.23 -14.56 8.47
CA TYR A 66 26.91 -13.83 7.41
C TYR A 66 28.42 -13.76 7.64
N PRO A 67 29.24 -13.84 6.57
CA PRO A 67 30.70 -13.78 6.66
C PRO A 67 31.26 -12.36 6.88
N SER A 68 30.41 -11.32 6.77
CA SER A 68 30.79 -9.93 7.05
C SER A 68 29.57 -9.11 7.47
N ILE A 69 29.80 -8.05 8.24
CA ILE A 69 28.77 -7.06 8.60
C ILE A 69 28.19 -6.43 7.34
N GLN A 70 29.05 -6.17 6.35
CA GLN A 70 28.63 -5.63 5.06
C GLN A 70 27.62 -6.54 4.35
N ALA A 71 27.84 -7.86 4.33
CA ALA A 71 26.93 -8.81 3.69
C ALA A 71 25.58 -8.90 4.44
N PHE A 72 25.61 -8.86 5.77
CA PHE A 72 24.41 -8.75 6.59
C PHE A 72 23.61 -7.48 6.26
N LEU A 73 24.28 -6.32 6.23
CA LEU A 73 23.63 -5.03 5.93
C LEU A 73 23.07 -4.96 4.52
N TYR A 74 23.71 -5.61 3.55
CA TYR A 74 23.17 -5.72 2.19
C TYR A 74 21.85 -6.49 2.19
N SER A 75 21.84 -7.68 2.80
CA SER A 75 20.65 -8.53 2.89
C SER A 75 19.51 -7.82 3.63
N LEU A 76 19.80 -7.28 4.81
CA LEU A 76 18.87 -6.50 5.62
C LEU A 76 18.33 -5.28 4.84
N GLY A 77 19.22 -4.54 4.18
CA GLY A 77 18.89 -3.33 3.43
C GLY A 77 17.93 -3.58 2.26
N VAL A 78 18.16 -4.64 1.49
CA VAL A 78 17.27 -5.03 0.38
C VAL A 78 15.87 -5.38 0.90
N HIS A 79 15.78 -6.09 2.02
CA HIS A 79 14.50 -6.57 2.55
C HIS A 79 13.73 -5.44 3.25
N LEU A 80 14.42 -4.57 4.00
CA LEU A 80 13.85 -3.34 4.56
C LEU A 80 13.37 -2.38 3.47
N SER A 81 14.09 -2.29 2.34
CA SER A 81 13.67 -1.49 1.19
C SER A 81 12.27 -1.87 0.73
N ILE A 82 12.03 -3.16 0.50
CA ILE A 82 10.72 -3.66 0.05
C ILE A 82 9.65 -3.37 1.11
N LEU A 83 9.93 -3.65 2.39
CA LEU A 83 8.98 -3.41 3.47
C LEU A 83 8.60 -1.92 3.58
N PHE A 84 9.58 -1.02 3.56
CA PHE A 84 9.34 0.42 3.63
C PHE A 84 8.59 0.94 2.40
N LEU A 85 8.92 0.45 1.21
CA LEU A 85 8.20 0.81 0.00
C LEU A 85 6.72 0.41 0.11
N VAL A 86 6.44 -0.83 0.52
CA VAL A 86 5.08 -1.35 0.64
C VAL A 86 4.28 -0.59 1.70
N ILE A 87 4.85 -0.37 2.90
CA ILE A 87 4.21 0.41 3.96
C ILE A 87 3.96 1.84 3.48
N GLY A 88 4.96 2.48 2.88
CA GLY A 88 4.85 3.86 2.39
C GLY A 88 3.73 4.02 1.37
N VAL A 89 3.64 3.11 0.39
CA VAL A 89 2.58 3.10 -0.61
C VAL A 89 1.21 2.83 0.03
N LEU A 90 1.09 1.87 0.97
CA LEU A 90 -0.16 1.60 1.67
C LEU A 90 -0.65 2.82 2.46
N LEU A 91 0.25 3.53 3.15
CA LEU A 91 -0.07 4.77 3.86
C LEU A 91 -0.57 5.84 2.89
N ILE A 92 0.11 6.06 1.76
CA ILE A 92 -0.35 7.04 0.76
C ILE A 92 -1.74 6.65 0.21
N ILE A 93 -1.97 5.39 -0.17
CA ILE A 93 -3.28 4.94 -0.66
C ILE A 93 -4.36 5.10 0.43
N SER A 94 -4.00 5.02 1.71
CA SER A 94 -4.94 5.21 2.83
C SER A 94 -5.47 6.65 2.92
N VAL A 95 -4.66 7.63 2.50
CA VAL A 95 -4.96 9.06 2.64
C VAL A 95 -5.52 9.67 1.35
N VAL A 96 -5.15 9.14 0.18
CA VAL A 96 -5.62 9.69 -1.11
C VAL A 96 -7.14 9.59 -1.20
N ASN A 97 -7.81 10.74 -1.13
CA ASN A 97 -9.24 10.84 -1.33
C ASN A 97 -9.55 10.77 -2.84
N SER A 98 -9.87 9.57 -3.31
CA SER A 98 -10.18 9.34 -4.71
C SER A 98 -11.67 9.57 -5.02
N PRO A 99 -11.99 10.21 -6.15
CA PRO A 99 -13.34 10.14 -6.74
C PRO A 99 -13.82 8.69 -6.79
N ALA A 100 -15.13 8.46 -6.63
CA ALA A 100 -15.70 7.10 -6.50
C ALA A 100 -15.20 6.11 -7.58
N ARG A 101 -14.94 6.60 -8.80
CA ARG A 101 -14.39 5.82 -9.92
C ARG A 101 -13.00 5.21 -9.68
N TYR A 102 -12.19 5.77 -8.79
CA TYR A 102 -10.84 5.29 -8.47
C TYR A 102 -10.73 4.53 -7.15
N LYS A 103 -11.80 4.49 -6.33
CA LYS A 103 -11.82 3.70 -5.08
C LYS A 103 -11.58 2.21 -5.33
N ILE A 104 -12.09 1.70 -6.45
CA ILE A 104 -11.89 0.31 -6.87
C ILE A 104 -10.40 0.06 -7.16
N VAL A 105 -9.76 0.95 -7.94
CA VAL A 105 -8.31 0.88 -8.24
C VAL A 105 -7.49 0.87 -6.95
N GLN A 106 -7.81 1.76 -6.02
CA GLN A 106 -7.13 1.85 -4.72
C GLN A 106 -7.25 0.57 -3.90
N ASN A 107 -8.44 -0.04 -3.85
CA ASN A 107 -8.63 -1.31 -3.15
C ASN A 107 -7.80 -2.43 -3.77
N TYR A 108 -7.77 -2.55 -5.10
CA TYR A 108 -6.94 -3.55 -5.77
C TYR A 108 -5.45 -3.31 -5.55
N LEU A 109 -5.00 -2.05 -5.56
CA LEU A 109 -3.61 -1.71 -5.27
C LEU A 109 -3.24 -2.13 -3.84
N ARG A 110 -4.12 -1.91 -2.85
CA ARG A 110 -3.92 -2.42 -1.49
C ARG A 110 -3.81 -3.94 -1.46
N TYR A 111 -4.69 -4.67 -2.14
CA TYR A 111 -4.63 -6.14 -2.20
C TYR A 111 -3.36 -6.64 -2.88
N SER A 112 -2.91 -5.98 -3.96
CA SER A 112 -1.68 -6.34 -4.67
C SER A 112 -0.42 -6.21 -3.79
N LEU A 113 -0.47 -5.32 -2.80
CA LEU A 113 0.63 -5.05 -1.88
C LEU A 113 0.69 -6.03 -0.69
N ILE A 114 -0.32 -6.86 -0.47
CA ILE A 114 -0.33 -7.84 0.63
C ILE A 114 0.74 -8.91 0.43
N SER A 115 0.91 -9.44 -0.79
CA SER A 115 1.96 -10.44 -1.07
C SER A 115 3.37 -9.89 -0.81
N PRO A 116 3.79 -8.74 -1.39
CA PRO A 116 5.11 -8.21 -1.11
C PRO A 116 5.27 -7.78 0.36
N PHE A 117 4.21 -7.35 1.05
CA PHE A 117 4.25 -7.11 2.50
C PHE A 117 4.60 -8.38 3.28
N ILE A 118 3.84 -9.46 3.10
CA ILE A 118 4.06 -10.74 3.80
C ILE A 118 5.44 -11.30 3.46
N SER A 119 5.82 -11.27 2.18
CA SER A 119 7.12 -11.73 1.72
C SER A 119 8.26 -10.93 2.37
N SER A 120 8.15 -9.60 2.44
CA SER A 120 9.18 -8.76 3.07
C SER A 120 9.32 -9.03 4.57
N ILE A 121 8.23 -9.22 5.32
CA ILE A 121 8.28 -9.59 6.75
C ILE A 121 8.95 -10.94 6.94
N PHE A 122 8.58 -11.92 6.11
CA PHE A 122 9.16 -13.25 6.18
C PHE A 122 10.68 -13.20 5.95
N TYR A 123 11.10 -12.58 4.85
CA TYR A 123 12.52 -12.48 4.50
C TYR A 123 13.29 -11.63 5.52
N LEU A 124 12.70 -10.56 6.06
CA LEU A 124 13.31 -9.77 7.12
C LEU A 124 13.56 -10.62 8.38
N SER A 125 12.61 -11.47 8.73
CA SER A 125 12.76 -12.40 9.85
C SER A 125 13.90 -13.37 9.58
N TRP A 126 14.00 -13.90 8.36
CA TRP A 126 15.06 -14.83 7.94
C TRP A 126 16.47 -14.26 8.09
N VAL A 127 16.67 -12.95 7.88
CA VAL A 127 17.98 -12.28 8.06
C VAL A 127 18.55 -12.45 9.49
N PHE A 128 17.69 -12.65 10.49
CA PHE A 128 18.10 -12.76 11.90
C PHE A 128 18.16 -14.21 12.42
N ILE A 129 17.84 -15.21 11.60
CA ILE A 129 17.87 -16.62 12.03
C ILE A 129 19.09 -17.30 11.39
N PRO A 130 20.25 -17.32 12.07
CA PRO A 130 21.49 -17.88 11.52
C PRO A 130 21.40 -19.39 11.33
N ASP A 131 22.01 -19.88 10.25
CA ASP A 131 22.34 -21.30 10.02
C ASP A 131 21.19 -22.30 10.32
N VAL A 132 19.94 -21.92 10.03
CA VAL A 132 18.85 -22.90 10.05
C VAL A 132 18.99 -23.76 8.80
N ASP A 133 19.41 -25.01 9.01
CA ASP A 133 19.13 -26.12 8.11
C ASP A 133 17.60 -26.33 8.06
N TYR A 134 16.89 -25.36 7.50
CA TYR A 134 15.49 -25.55 7.15
C TYR A 134 15.50 -26.70 6.16
N ASN A 135 14.85 -27.79 6.56
CA ASN A 135 14.67 -28.95 5.72
C ASN A 135 14.23 -28.48 4.33
N LEU A 136 14.81 -29.00 3.24
CA LEU A 136 14.51 -28.60 1.87
C LEU A 136 12.99 -28.51 1.61
N LEU A 137 12.24 -29.40 2.27
CA LEU A 137 10.78 -29.43 2.28
C LEU A 137 10.13 -28.13 2.77
N ALA A 138 10.67 -27.47 3.80
CA ALA A 138 10.17 -26.20 4.33
C ALA A 138 10.40 -25.06 3.33
N TYR A 139 11.56 -25.02 2.65
CA TYR A 139 11.82 -24.05 1.58
C TYR A 139 10.89 -24.25 0.38
N ILE A 140 10.68 -25.51 -0.02
CA ILE A 140 9.75 -25.85 -1.10
C ILE A 140 8.32 -25.47 -0.71
N PHE A 141 7.87 -25.83 0.50
CA PHE A 141 6.53 -25.51 1.00
C PHE A 141 6.30 -24.01 1.03
N LEU A 142 7.25 -23.25 1.59
CA LEU A 142 7.15 -21.81 1.67
C LEU A 142 7.16 -21.15 0.28
N SER A 143 8.03 -21.62 -0.62
CA SER A 143 8.08 -21.12 -2.00
C SER A 143 6.76 -21.38 -2.72
N LEU A 144 6.18 -22.57 -2.56
CA LEU A 144 4.86 -22.91 -3.09
C LEU A 144 3.75 -22.08 -2.46
N PHE A 145 3.82 -21.79 -1.16
CA PHE A 145 2.85 -20.96 -0.46
C PHE A 145 2.87 -19.51 -0.97
N ILE A 146 4.06 -18.91 -1.08
CA ILE A 146 4.25 -17.57 -1.63
C ILE A 146 3.81 -17.52 -3.09
N CYS A 147 4.17 -18.53 -3.89
CA CYS A 147 3.77 -18.63 -5.29
C CYS A 147 2.24 -18.75 -5.43
N SER A 148 1.61 -19.56 -4.58
CA SER A 148 0.15 -19.77 -4.57
C SER A 148 -0.60 -18.48 -4.21
N ILE A 149 -0.16 -17.76 -3.17
CA ILE A 149 -0.73 -16.45 -2.81
C ILE A 149 -0.55 -15.45 -3.94
N SER A 150 0.64 -15.44 -4.56
CA SER A 150 0.95 -14.54 -5.67
C SER A 150 0.09 -14.82 -6.90
N LEU A 151 -0.17 -16.09 -7.24
CA LEU A 151 -1.08 -16.49 -8.31
C LEU A 151 -2.53 -16.05 -8.03
N ILE A 152 -3.02 -16.20 -6.79
CA ILE A 152 -4.36 -15.74 -6.40
C ILE A 152 -4.49 -14.23 -6.61
N ILE A 153 -3.48 -13.47 -6.18
CA ILE A 153 -3.46 -12.01 -6.37
C ILE A 153 -3.38 -11.66 -7.86
N PHE A 154 -2.54 -12.35 -8.63
CA PHE A 154 -2.39 -12.12 -10.06
C PHE A 154 -3.70 -12.39 -10.81
N TYR A 155 -4.41 -13.45 -10.44
CA TYR A 155 -5.73 -13.76 -10.96
C TYR A 155 -6.75 -12.65 -10.65
N GLN A 156 -6.74 -12.10 -9.43
CA GLN A 156 -7.60 -10.96 -9.08
C GLN A 156 -7.27 -9.72 -9.92
N ILE A 157 -5.99 -9.43 -10.16
CA ILE A 157 -5.55 -8.33 -11.02
C ILE A 157 -6.00 -8.55 -12.47
N LEU A 158 -5.84 -9.75 -13.03
CA LEU A 158 -6.30 -10.07 -14.39
C LEU A 158 -7.81 -9.91 -14.54
N ARG A 159 -8.57 -10.43 -13.57
CA ARG A 159 -10.03 -10.27 -13.53
C ARG A 159 -10.40 -8.79 -13.54
N TYR A 160 -9.69 -7.97 -12.77
CA TYR A 160 -9.90 -6.53 -12.73
C TYR A 160 -9.63 -5.84 -14.07
N ILE A 161 -8.49 -6.12 -14.72
CA ILE A 161 -8.14 -5.57 -16.03
C ILE A 161 -9.22 -5.90 -17.06
N ASN A 162 -9.74 -7.13 -17.03
CA ASN A 162 -10.81 -7.56 -17.93
C ASN A 162 -12.12 -6.80 -17.65
N THR A 163 -12.50 -6.60 -16.39
CA THR A 163 -13.67 -5.77 -16.03
C THR A 163 -13.51 -4.32 -16.50
N LEU A 164 -12.33 -3.72 -16.34
CA LEU A 164 -12.02 -2.37 -16.82
C LEU A 164 -12.15 -2.26 -18.34
N LYS A 165 -11.59 -3.22 -19.09
CA LYS A 165 -11.72 -3.27 -20.55
C LYS A 165 -13.18 -3.33 -20.98
N LEU A 166 -14.00 -4.12 -20.27
CA LEU A 166 -15.41 -4.29 -20.59
C LEU A 166 -16.22 -3.02 -20.31
N ILE A 167 -15.96 -2.33 -19.19
CA ILE A 167 -16.57 -1.04 -18.86
C ILE A 167 -16.18 0.03 -19.89
N ASN A 168 -14.90 0.13 -20.27
CA ASN A 168 -14.45 1.09 -21.27
C ASN A 168 -15.09 0.82 -22.63
N LYS A 169 -15.15 -0.45 -23.07
CA LYS A 169 -15.82 -0.83 -24.32
C LYS A 169 -17.31 -0.47 -24.30
N HIS A 170 -17.99 -0.68 -23.19
CA HIS A 170 -19.39 -0.29 -23.05
C HIS A 170 -19.56 1.24 -23.16
N ARG A 171 -18.68 2.01 -22.50
CA ARG A 171 -18.72 3.47 -22.55
C ARG A 171 -18.44 4.01 -23.96
N GLU A 172 -17.51 3.40 -24.70
CA GLU A 172 -17.26 3.75 -26.11
C GLU A 172 -18.47 3.45 -26.99
N ASN A 173 -19.15 2.33 -26.78
CA ASN A 173 -20.35 1.98 -27.54
C ASN A 173 -21.48 2.98 -27.28
N VAL A 174 -21.77 3.32 -26.02
CA VAL A 174 -22.78 4.33 -25.67
C VAL A 174 -22.47 5.69 -26.30
N LEU A 175 -21.19 6.08 -26.36
CA LEU A 175 -20.77 7.33 -27.00
C LEU A 175 -20.98 7.30 -28.51
N LYS A 176 -20.65 6.18 -29.17
CA LYS A 176 -20.92 5.98 -30.60
C LYS A 176 -22.41 6.00 -30.93
N ASP A 177 -23.23 5.37 -30.11
CA ASP A 177 -24.69 5.34 -30.28
C ASP A 177 -25.31 6.72 -30.06
N GLY A 178 -24.83 7.48 -29.07
CA GLY A 178 -25.24 8.87 -28.86
C GLY A 178 -24.85 9.78 -30.04
N LEU A 179 -23.63 9.64 -30.56
CA LEU A 179 -23.16 10.39 -31.74
C LEU A 179 -23.95 10.03 -33.01
N SER A 180 -24.25 8.76 -33.22
CA SER A 180 -25.03 8.31 -34.38
C SER A 180 -26.48 8.83 -34.32
N TYR A 181 -27.08 8.85 -33.13
CA TYR A 181 -28.41 9.43 -32.89
C TYR A 181 -28.42 10.95 -33.13
N LEU A 182 -27.43 11.69 -32.62
CA LEU A 182 -27.33 13.12 -32.87
C LEU A 182 -27.16 13.41 -34.36
N LYS A 183 -26.32 12.64 -35.05
CA LYS A 183 -26.12 12.76 -36.50
C LYS A 183 -27.43 12.53 -37.26
N SER A 184 -28.17 11.47 -36.96
CA SER A 184 -29.43 11.17 -37.65
C SER A 184 -30.50 12.24 -37.43
N LYS A 185 -30.50 12.91 -36.27
CA LYS A 185 -31.42 14.02 -35.97
C LYS A 185 -31.03 15.34 -36.64
N LEU A 186 -29.75 15.56 -36.92
CA LEU A 186 -29.23 16.74 -37.64
C LEU A 186 -29.39 16.65 -39.17
N THR A 187 -29.58 15.44 -39.71
CA THR A 187 -29.74 15.22 -41.16
C THR A 187 -31.21 15.21 -41.60
N ARG A 188 -32.15 15.50 -40.68
CA ARG A 188 -33.59 15.52 -40.88
C ARG A 188 -34.11 16.94 -40.65
#